data_AF-A0A3B9MES5-F1
#
_entry.id   AF-A0A3B9MES5-F1
#
_cell.length_a   1.000
_cell.length_b   1.000
_cell.length_c   1.000
_cell.angle_alpha   90.00
_cell.angle_beta   90.00
_cell.angle_gamma   90.00
#
_symmetry.space_group_name_H-M   'P 1'
#
loop_
_entity.id
_entity.type
_entity.pdbx_description
1 polymer ?
#
loop_
_entity_poly.entity_id
_entity_poly.type
_entity_poly.pdbx_seq_one_letter_code
_entity_poly.pdbx_strand_id
1 'polypeptide(L)'
;MTIKGDDRPRSLERRSMYSIFARLDPNERLPRELILEGKRQRRMGMRWIELGAVFYLPALMLAVVLLGSAGLNPRVAFAVAGVMFVGFLIYAAYGKYR
;
A
#
# COMPACT_ATOMS: atom_id res chain seq x y z
N MET A 1 32.46 -7.72 -30.11
CA MET A 1 31.53 -8.84 -29.82
C MET A 1 30.13 -8.34 -30.12
N THR A 2 29.55 -8.74 -31.24
CA THR A 2 28.35 -8.14 -31.87
C THR A 2 27.08 -8.91 -31.50
N ILE A 3 26.13 -8.24 -30.83
CA ILE A 3 24.73 -8.69 -30.75
C ILE A 3 23.93 -7.78 -31.68
N LYS A 4 23.28 -8.35 -32.69
CA LYS A 4 22.46 -7.60 -33.65
C LYS A 4 20.98 -7.76 -33.25
N GLY A 5 20.41 -6.72 -32.62
CA GLY A 5 18.97 -6.52 -32.44
C GLY A 5 18.46 -5.46 -33.44
N ASP A 6 17.19 -5.52 -33.84
CA ASP A 6 16.53 -4.48 -34.64
C ASP A 6 15.64 -3.64 -33.70
N ASP A 7 15.82 -2.31 -33.69
CA ASP A 7 15.47 -1.39 -32.59
C ASP A 7 14.13 -0.62 -32.78
N ARG A 8 13.20 -1.11 -33.62
CA ARG A 8 11.95 -0.38 -33.98
C ARG A 8 10.76 -0.73 -33.06
N PRO A 9 9.98 0.26 -32.53
CA PRO A 9 8.93 0.02 -31.54
C PRO A 9 7.54 -0.38 -32.06
N ARG A 10 7.12 -1.61 -31.71
CA ARG A 10 5.92 -2.10 -30.98
C ARG A 10 4.47 -1.56 -31.11
N SER A 11 4.08 -0.71 -32.05
CA SER A 11 2.64 -0.48 -32.29
C SER A 11 2.39 0.01 -33.71
N LEU A 12 1.30 -0.45 -34.34
CA LEU A 12 0.88 -0.15 -35.72
C LEU A 12 1.64 -1.06 -36.72
N GLU A 13 1.13 -2.20 -37.15
CA GLU A 13 -0.10 -2.30 -37.90
C GLU A 13 -0.90 -3.53 -37.49
N ARG A 14 -2.18 -3.27 -37.26
CA ARG A 14 -3.27 -4.21 -37.30
C ARG A 14 -3.44 -4.72 -38.76
N ARG A 15 -2.46 -5.49 -39.25
CA ARG A 15 -2.54 -6.36 -40.42
C ARG A 15 -1.71 -7.61 -40.10
N SER A 16 -2.40 -8.69 -39.76
CA SER A 16 -1.90 -10.04 -39.51
C SER A 16 -1.62 -10.43 -38.04
N MET A 17 -2.13 -11.62 -37.76
CA MET A 17 -2.19 -12.38 -36.51
C MET A 17 -0.81 -12.79 -35.96
N TYR A 18 0.29 -12.48 -36.67
CA TYR A 18 1.66 -12.90 -36.34
C TYR A 18 2.44 -11.92 -35.45
N SER A 19 1.91 -10.71 -35.20
CA SER A 19 2.53 -9.72 -34.29
C SER A 19 2.44 -10.11 -32.80
N ILE A 20 1.64 -11.14 -32.48
CA ILE A 20 1.56 -11.73 -31.14
C ILE A 20 2.86 -12.47 -30.78
N PHE A 21 3.64 -12.90 -31.78
CA PHE A 21 4.84 -13.72 -31.62
C PHE A 21 6.15 -12.96 -31.84
N ALA A 22 6.14 -11.62 -31.78
CA ALA A 22 7.38 -10.85 -31.72
C ALA A 22 8.25 -11.40 -30.57
N ARG A 23 9.55 -11.61 -30.83
CA ARG A 23 10.47 -12.20 -29.83
C ARG A 23 10.30 -11.47 -28.51
N LEU A 24 9.87 -12.22 -27.50
CA LEU A 24 9.79 -11.73 -26.14
C LEU A 24 11.22 -11.34 -25.73
N ASP A 25 11.44 -10.07 -25.42
CA ASP A 25 12.73 -9.64 -24.88
C ASP A 25 12.93 -10.43 -23.57
N PRO A 26 14.01 -11.23 -23.44
CA PRO A 26 14.24 -12.05 -22.27
C PRO A 26 14.39 -11.23 -20.98
N ASN A 27 14.60 -9.91 -21.08
CA ASN A 27 14.66 -9.00 -19.94
C ASN A 27 13.32 -8.31 -19.63
N GLU A 28 12.29 -8.49 -20.46
CA GLU A 28 11.02 -7.82 -20.26
C GLU A 28 10.08 -8.64 -19.38
N ARG A 29 9.61 -8.01 -18.30
CA ARG A 29 8.70 -8.64 -17.34
C ARG A 29 7.38 -8.99 -18.00
N LEU A 30 6.98 -10.24 -17.83
CA LEU A 30 5.71 -10.71 -18.36
C LEU A 30 4.54 -9.98 -17.67
N PRO A 31 3.42 -9.72 -18.36
CA PRO A 31 2.25 -9.06 -17.77
C PRO A 31 1.77 -9.71 -16.47
N ARG A 32 1.89 -11.03 -16.36
CA ARG A 32 1.56 -11.80 -15.14
C ARG A 32 2.46 -11.44 -13.95
N GLU A 33 3.74 -11.16 -14.20
CA GLU A 33 4.72 -10.83 -13.16
C GLU A 33 4.47 -9.43 -12.62
N LEU A 34 4.11 -8.48 -13.49
CA LEU A 34 3.67 -7.14 -13.10
C LEU A 34 2.39 -7.18 -12.24
N ILE A 35 1.43 -8.03 -12.58
CA ILE A 35 0.20 -8.22 -11.78
C ILE A 35 0.51 -8.84 -10.41
N LEU A 36 1.41 -9.82 -10.36
CA LEU A 36 1.81 -10.47 -9.12
C LEU A 36 2.56 -9.51 -8.19
N GLU A 37 3.44 -8.67 -8.73
CA GLU A 37 4.15 -7.64 -7.97
C GLU A 37 3.21 -6.55 -7.46
N GLY A 38 2.30 -6.05 -8.30
CA GLY A 38 1.30 -5.07 -7.89
C GLY A 38 0.37 -5.62 -6.80
N LYS A 39 -0.02 -6.90 -6.88
CA LYS A 39 -0.77 -7.58 -5.80
C LYS A 39 0.04 -7.69 -4.52
N ARG A 40 1.33 -8.00 -4.61
CA ARG A 40 2.21 -8.15 -3.46
C ARG A 40 2.41 -6.81 -2.73
N GLN A 41 2.64 -5.73 -3.47
CA GLN A 41 2.73 -4.37 -2.90
C GLN A 41 1.42 -3.95 -2.21
N ARG A 42 0.27 -4.12 -2.86
CA ARG A 42 -1.03 -3.78 -2.25
C ARG A 42 -1.32 -4.55 -0.95
N ARG A 43 -1.00 -5.85 -0.91
CA ARG A 43 -1.19 -6.66 0.32
C ARG A 43 -0.30 -6.21 1.47
N MET A 44 0.94 -5.79 1.18
CA MET A 44 1.83 -5.29 2.23
C MET A 44 1.34 -3.95 2.79
N GLY A 45 0.87 -3.03 1.94
CA GLY A 45 0.29 -1.75 2.38
C GLY A 45 -0.95 -1.95 3.25
N MET A 46 -1.86 -2.86 2.87
CA MET A 46 -3.07 -3.16 3.65
C MET A 46 -2.77 -3.77 5.03
N ARG A 47 -1.80 -4.69 5.13
CA ARG A 47 -1.46 -5.35 6.40
C ARG A 47 -1.06 -4.39 7.51
N TRP A 48 -0.29 -3.36 7.19
CA TRP A 48 0.15 -2.38 8.20
C TRP A 48 -1.02 -1.54 8.73
N ILE A 49 -1.93 -1.14 7.84
CA ILE A 49 -3.13 -0.39 8.21
C ILE A 49 -4.07 -1.26 9.06
N GLU A 50 -4.25 -2.54 8.70
CA GLU A 50 -5.04 -3.50 9.48
C GLU A 50 -4.48 -3.69 10.89
N LEU A 51 -3.16 -3.88 11.02
CA LEU A 51 -2.50 -4.00 12.32
C LEU A 51 -2.65 -2.72 13.14
N GLY A 52 -2.43 -1.55 12.55
CA GLY A 52 -2.63 -0.27 13.23
C GLY A 52 -4.05 -0.09 13.75
N ALA A 53 -5.06 -0.48 12.97
CA ALA A 53 -6.46 -0.40 13.38
C ALA A 53 -6.79 -1.37 14.52
N VAL A 54 -6.26 -2.60 14.48
CA VAL A 54 -6.43 -3.60 15.55
C VAL A 54 -5.81 -3.13 16.86
N PHE A 55 -4.64 -2.48 16.83
CA PHE A 55 -3.98 -1.97 18.02
C PHE A 55 -4.53 -0.63 18.52
N TYR A 56 -5.18 0.15 17.66
CA TYR A 56 -5.75 1.45 18.02
C TYR A 56 -6.83 1.35 19.09
N LEU A 57 -7.81 0.46 18.90
CA LEU A 57 -8.93 0.28 19.84
C LEU A 57 -8.48 -0.14 21.25
N PRO A 58 -7.64 -1.18 21.42
CA PRO A 58 -7.07 -1.55 22.70
C PRO A 58 -6.29 -0.41 23.35
N ALA A 59 -5.45 0.29 22.58
CA ALA A 59 -4.66 1.42 23.11
C ALA A 59 -5.56 2.56 23.59
N LEU A 60 -6.61 2.89 22.84
CA LEU A 60 -7.59 3.91 23.21
C LEU A 60 -8.34 3.52 24.49
N MET A 61 -8.79 2.27 24.59
CA MET A 61 -9.44 1.74 25.79
C MET A 61 -8.51 1.83 27.01
N LEU A 62 -7.25 1.43 26.85
CA LEU A 62 -6.25 1.50 27.92
C LEU A 62 -6.01 2.95 28.37
N ALA A 63 -5.89 3.88 27.43
CA ALA A 63 -5.75 5.30 27.74
C ALA A 63 -6.96 5.83 28.51
N VAL A 64 -8.18 5.55 28.06
CA VAL A 64 -9.41 5.99 28.74
C VAL A 64 -9.52 5.40 30.16
N VAL A 65 -9.22 4.11 30.33
CA VAL A 65 -9.24 3.46 31.65
C VAL A 65 -8.21 4.08 32.59
N LEU A 66 -6.98 4.31 32.11
CA LEU A 66 -5.93 4.96 32.91
C LEU A 66 -6.34 6.38 33.31
N LEU A 67 -6.82 7.19 32.37
CA LEU A 67 -7.27 8.55 32.66
C LEU A 67 -8.46 8.56 33.64
N GLY A 68 -9.41 7.64 33.49
CA GLY A 68 -10.52 7.46 34.41
C GLY A 68 -10.06 7.06 35.81
N SER A 69 -9.13 6.12 35.93
CA SER A 69 -8.56 5.68 37.22
C SER A 69 -7.78 6.77 37.94
N ALA A 70 -7.18 7.70 37.19
CA ALA A 70 -6.49 8.86 37.73
C ALA A 70 -7.44 9.98 38.19
N GLY A 71 -8.76 9.81 38.04
CA GLY A 71 -9.76 10.82 38.39
C GLY A 71 -9.68 12.09 37.54
N LEU A 72 -9.10 12.00 36.33
CA LEU A 72 -8.93 13.14 35.45
C LEU A 72 -10.29 13.64 34.93
N ASN A 73 -10.37 14.95 34.72
CA ASN A 73 -11.57 15.59 34.20
C ASN A 73 -11.92 15.01 32.82
N PRO A 74 -13.18 14.61 32.55
CA PRO A 74 -13.60 14.00 31.28
C PRO A 74 -13.19 14.80 30.04
N ARG A 75 -13.13 16.14 30.15
CA ARG A 75 -12.67 17.01 29.05
C ARG A 75 -11.25 16.69 28.59
N VAL A 76 -10.37 16.36 29.53
CA VAL A 76 -8.98 15.96 29.25
C VAL A 76 -8.95 14.60 28.55
N ALA A 77 -9.78 13.65 28.99
CA ALA A 77 -9.90 12.35 28.33
C ALA A 77 -10.38 12.47 26.87
N PHE A 78 -11.36 13.33 26.60
CA PHE A 78 -11.80 13.62 25.24
C PHE A 78 -10.71 14.28 24.39
N ALA A 79 -9.94 15.21 24.97
CA ALA A 79 -8.82 15.83 24.26
C ALA A 79 -7.75 14.80 23.89
N VAL A 80 -7.37 13.92 24.83
CA VAL A 80 -6.39 12.83 24.59
C VAL A 80 -6.89 11.86 23.52
N ALA A 81 -8.16 11.43 23.62
CA ALA A 81 -8.77 10.55 22.61
C ALA A 81 -8.79 11.20 21.21
N GLY A 82 -9.09 12.51 21.14
CA GLY A 82 -9.04 13.27 19.89
C GLY A 82 -7.63 13.33 19.29
N VAL A 83 -6.61 13.57 20.11
CA VAL A 83 -5.21 13.57 19.65
C VAL A 83 -4.79 12.19 19.16
N MET A 84 -5.14 11.11 19.87
CA MET A 84 -4.88 9.74 19.41
C MET A 84 -5.55 9.47 18.05
N PHE A 85 -6.80 9.92 17.87
CA PHE A 85 -7.52 9.75 16.62
C PHE A 85 -6.85 10.49 15.46
N VAL A 86 -6.44 11.75 15.66
CA VAL A 86 -5.70 12.52 14.65
C VAL A 86 -4.37 11.84 14.31
N GLY A 87 -3.63 11.37 15.31
CA GLY A 87 -2.41 10.60 15.10
C GLY A 87 -2.64 9.33 14.26
N PHE A 88 -3.73 8.61 14.54
CA PHE A 88 -4.13 7.45 13.76
C PHE A 88 -4.50 7.82 12.31
N LEU A 89 -5.22 8.92 12.08
CA LEU A 89 -5.54 9.39 10.74
C LEU A 89 -4.28 9.75 9.94
N ILE A 90 -3.31 10.41 10.57
CA ILE A 90 -2.02 10.73 9.95
C ILE A 90 -1.27 9.43 9.60
N TYR A 91 -1.23 8.47 10.51
CA TYR A 91 -0.62 7.17 10.28
C TYR A 91 -1.28 6.43 9.10
N ALA A 92 -2.61 6.37 9.08
CA ALA A 92 -3.37 5.72 8.03
C ALA A 92 -3.19 6.42 6.67
N ALA A 93 -3.13 7.75 6.66
CA ALA A 93 -2.83 8.53 5.46
C ALA A 93 -1.41 8.23 4.96
N TYR A 94 -0.40 8.23 5.83
CA TYR A 94 0.98 7.94 5.45
C TYR A 94 1.15 6.51 4.91
N GLY A 95 0.45 5.53 5.49
CA GLY A 95 0.42 4.16 4.98
C GLY A 95 -0.22 4.01 3.60
N LYS A 96 -1.09 4.95 3.20
CA LYS A 96 -1.73 4.97 1.87
C LYS A 96 -0.80 5.54 0.78
N TYR A 97 0.14 6.41 1.14
CA TYR A 97 1.07 7.06 0.20
C TYR A 97 2.43 6.33 0.07
N ARG A 98 2.58 5.16 0.70
CA ARG A 98 3.78 4.31 0.66
C ARG A 98 3.55 3.06 -0.16
#